data_AF-A0A485BUF6-F1
#
_entry.id   AF-A0A485BUF6-F1
#
_cell.length_a   1.000
_cell.length_b   1.000
_cell.length_c   1.000
_cell.angle_alpha   90.00
_cell.angle_beta   90.00
_cell.angle_gamma   90.00
#
_symmetry.space_group_name_H-M   'P 1'
#
loop_
_entity.id
_entity.type
_entity.pdbx_description
1 polymer ?
#
loop_
_entity_poly.entity_id
_entity_poly.type
_entity_poly.pdbx_seq_one_letter_code
_entity_poly.pdbx_strand_id
1 'polypeptide(L)'
;MSERLLDDPCDDFSAFIDRVHHIQARAGYDQGPQVPHPAAPEYRAALQFQQRFWQQIWRSQRRRGYQHTTLTPEFGPDGYLHHLPFTNVPVADLWSLNAWMAKHEQQHFAEFLSLTEKDLS
;
A
#
# COMPACT_ATOMS: atom_id res chain seq x y z
N MET A 1 -8.64 -17.43 2.62
CA MET A 1 -8.46 -16.58 3.81
C MET A 1 -7.15 -17.02 4.43
N SER A 2 -6.08 -16.25 4.30
CA SER A 2 -4.76 -16.61 4.85
C SER A 2 -4.37 -15.62 5.93
N GLU A 3 -3.95 -16.18 7.07
CA GLU A 3 -3.70 -15.55 8.36
C GLU A 3 -2.17 -15.45 8.57
N ARG A 4 -1.49 -14.85 7.59
CA ARG A 4 -0.04 -14.58 7.65
C ARG A 4 0.33 -13.46 6.66
N LEU A 5 1.25 -12.58 7.02
CA LEU A 5 1.99 -11.77 6.05
C LEU A 5 2.69 -12.73 5.06
N LEU A 6 2.39 -12.59 3.76
CA LEU A 6 3.00 -13.37 2.67
C LEU A 6 4.41 -12.86 2.37
N ASP A 7 5.28 -12.90 3.37
CA ASP A 7 6.70 -12.48 3.30
C ASP A 7 7.63 -13.70 3.15
N ASP A 8 7.16 -14.75 2.48
CA ASP A 8 7.96 -15.95 2.20
C ASP A 8 8.73 -15.77 0.89
N PRO A 9 10.06 -15.95 0.86
CA PRO A 9 10.83 -15.93 -0.38
C PRO A 9 10.42 -17.02 -1.40
N CYS A 10 9.56 -17.97 -1.01
CA CYS A 10 8.97 -18.97 -1.90
C CYS A 10 7.73 -18.47 -2.66
N ASP A 11 7.16 -17.33 -2.30
CA ASP A 11 6.03 -16.74 -3.01
C ASP A 11 6.52 -15.96 -4.25
N ASP A 12 6.72 -16.67 -5.36
CA ASP A 12 7.07 -16.05 -6.64
C ASP A 12 5.87 -15.29 -7.23
N PHE A 13 5.75 -14.02 -6.85
CA PHE A 13 4.72 -13.12 -7.38
C PHE A 13 5.09 -12.49 -8.73
N SER A 14 6.27 -12.79 -9.30
CA SER A 14 6.76 -12.12 -10.50
C SER A 14 5.79 -12.24 -11.69
N ALA A 15 5.21 -13.42 -11.88
CA ALA A 15 4.24 -13.69 -12.94
C ALA A 15 2.95 -12.85 -12.82
N PHE A 16 2.56 -12.47 -11.60
CA PHE A 16 1.40 -11.62 -11.35
C PHE A 16 1.75 -10.14 -11.49
N ILE A 17 2.90 -9.73 -10.95
CA ILE A 17 3.40 -8.35 -11.00
C ILE A 17 3.49 -7.85 -12.44
N ASP A 18 3.99 -8.69 -13.37
CA ASP A 18 4.14 -8.33 -14.77
C ASP A 18 2.82 -8.15 -15.54
N ARG A 19 1.67 -8.38 -14.89
CA ARG A 19 0.33 -8.16 -15.44
C ARG A 19 -0.43 -7.03 -14.75
N VAL A 20 0.13 -6.43 -13.69
CA VAL A 20 -0.56 -5.37 -12.94
C VAL A 20 -0.55 -4.06 -13.73
N HIS A 21 -1.74 -3.51 -13.95
CA HIS A 21 -1.96 -2.23 -14.61
C HIS A 21 -2.40 -1.11 -13.65
N HIS A 22 -3.01 -1.48 -12.53
CA HIS A 22 -3.57 -0.57 -11.53
C HIS A 22 -3.38 -1.17 -10.13
N ILE A 23 -3.11 -0.32 -9.14
CA ILE A 23 -2.91 -0.72 -7.75
C ILE A 23 -4.10 -0.27 -6.91
N GLN A 24 -4.74 -1.22 -6.20
CA GLN A 24 -5.63 -0.90 -5.09
C GLN A 24 -4.81 -0.95 -3.80
N ALA A 25 -4.56 0.23 -3.22
CA ALA A 25 -3.65 0.38 -2.10
C ALA A 25 -4.38 0.21 -0.76
N ARG A 26 -4.12 -0.93 -0.13
CA ARG A 26 -4.53 -1.24 1.24
C ARG A 26 -3.35 -1.84 1.99
N ALA A 27 -3.10 -1.37 3.21
CA ALA A 27 -2.09 -1.93 4.10
C ALA A 27 -2.77 -2.86 5.11
N GLY A 28 -2.45 -4.15 5.04
CA GLY A 28 -2.86 -5.16 6.02
C GLY A 28 -1.71 -5.51 6.96
N TYR A 29 -2.01 -6.11 8.11
CA TYR A 29 -1.07 -6.47 9.16
C TYR A 29 -1.40 -7.86 9.74
N ASP A 30 -0.55 -8.40 10.63
CA ASP A 30 -0.68 -9.78 11.11
C ASP A 30 -2.04 -10.09 11.77
N GLN A 31 -2.73 -9.09 12.32
CA GLN A 31 -4.02 -9.27 13.01
C GLN A 31 -5.22 -8.85 12.17
N GLY A 32 -5.03 -8.49 10.89
CA GLY A 32 -6.16 -8.16 10.02
C GLY A 32 -5.79 -7.61 8.64
N PRO A 33 -6.72 -7.69 7.68
CA PRO A 33 -6.50 -7.26 6.30
C PRO A 33 -6.36 -5.74 6.11
N GLN A 34 -6.61 -4.93 7.16
CA GLN A 34 -6.47 -3.48 7.10
C GLN A 34 -5.99 -2.92 8.44
N VAL A 35 -4.94 -2.10 8.40
CA VAL A 35 -4.46 -1.34 9.56
C VAL A 35 -5.46 -0.22 9.92
N PRO A 36 -5.66 0.07 11.22
CA PRO A 36 -6.50 1.18 11.68
C PRO A 36 -6.12 2.53 11.09
N HIS A 37 -4.81 2.82 11.02
CA HIS A 37 -4.30 4.03 10.38
C HIS A 37 -2.89 3.76 9.83
N PRO A 38 -2.63 3.90 8.52
CA PRO A 38 -1.33 3.58 7.91
C PRO A 38 -0.18 4.50 8.33
N ALA A 39 -0.48 5.68 8.88
CA ALA A 39 0.51 6.63 9.40
C ALA A 39 0.96 6.32 10.83
N ALA A 40 0.26 5.42 11.54
CA ALA A 40 0.60 5.13 12.92
C ALA A 40 1.95 4.39 12.98
N PRO A 41 2.90 4.80 13.84
CA PRO A 41 4.24 4.23 13.88
C PRO A 41 4.28 2.72 14.08
N GLU A 42 3.31 2.16 14.81
CA GLU A 42 3.14 0.73 15.06
C GLU A 42 2.80 -0.07 13.79
N TYR A 43 2.20 0.57 12.77
CA TYR A 43 1.85 -0.07 11.49
C TYR A 43 2.84 0.26 10.37
N ARG A 44 3.93 0.96 10.67
CA ARG A 44 4.96 1.31 9.68
C ARG A 44 5.56 0.08 8.99
N ALA A 45 5.82 -0.99 9.74
CA ALA A 45 6.38 -2.21 9.18
C ALA A 45 5.41 -2.88 8.19
N ALA A 46 4.12 -2.88 8.52
CA ALA A 46 3.06 -3.29 7.62
C ALA A 46 3.09 -2.40 6.37
N LEU A 47 2.86 -1.09 6.48
CA LEU A 47 2.86 -0.22 5.29
C LEU A 47 4.11 -0.39 4.39
N GLN A 48 5.30 -0.50 4.98
CA GLN A 48 6.54 -0.73 4.24
C GLN A 48 6.57 -2.06 3.49
N PHE A 49 5.98 -3.13 4.04
CA PHE A 49 5.88 -4.41 3.35
C PHE A 49 5.07 -4.27 2.05
N GLN A 50 3.89 -3.65 2.10
CA GLN A 50 3.06 -3.42 0.92
C GLN A 50 3.73 -2.47 -0.07
N GLN A 51 4.41 -1.42 0.43
CA GLN A 51 5.19 -0.50 -0.39
C GLN A 51 6.30 -1.20 -1.19
N ARG A 52 7.00 -2.18 -0.60
CA ARG A 52 8.00 -2.99 -1.33
C ARG A 52 7.37 -3.74 -2.51
N PHE A 53 6.14 -4.23 -2.35
CA PHE A 53 5.41 -4.90 -3.42
C PHE A 53 5.00 -3.91 -4.52
N TRP A 54 4.48 -2.74 -4.16
CA TRP A 54 4.11 -1.69 -5.12
C TRP A 54 5.32 -1.18 -5.92
N GLN A 55 6.49 -1.04 -5.29
CA GLN A 55 7.73 -0.70 -6.00
C GLN A 55 8.09 -1.75 -7.06
N GLN A 56 7.90 -3.05 -6.80
CA GLN A 56 8.13 -4.09 -7.79
C GLN A 56 7.17 -3.95 -8.99
N ILE A 57 5.91 -3.61 -8.75
CA ILE A 57 4.93 -3.28 -9.79
C ILE A 57 5.38 -2.07 -10.61
N TRP A 58 5.82 -0.98 -9.96
CA TRP A 58 6.30 0.21 -10.66
C TRP A 58 7.53 -0.09 -11.51
N ARG A 59 8.48 -0.89 -11.02
CA ARG A 59 9.63 -1.37 -11.80
C ARG A 59 9.18 -2.17 -13.03
N SER A 60 8.24 -3.09 -12.85
CA SER A 60 7.69 -3.88 -13.96
C SER A 60 7.00 -2.99 -15.00
N GLN A 61 6.13 -2.07 -14.57
CA GLN A 61 5.44 -1.13 -15.44
C GLN A 61 6.41 -0.26 -16.25
N ARG A 62 7.47 0.27 -15.61
CA ARG A 62 8.52 1.01 -16.33
C ARG A 62 9.24 0.16 -17.36
N ARG A 63 9.64 -1.08 -17.02
CA ARG A 63 10.25 -2.01 -18.00
C ARG A 63 9.33 -2.28 -19.19
N ARG A 64 8.02 -2.27 -18.97
CA ARG A 64 6.98 -2.45 -20.00
C ARG A 64 6.62 -1.14 -20.74
N GLY A 65 7.30 -0.03 -20.47
CA GLY A 65 7.14 1.24 -21.19
C GLY A 65 6.02 2.16 -20.69
N TYR A 66 5.45 1.90 -19.51
CA TYR A 66 4.40 2.75 -18.94
C TYR A 66 4.95 4.14 -18.60
N GLN A 67 4.28 5.18 -19.08
CA GLN A 67 4.61 6.58 -18.77
C GLN A 67 4.03 7.03 -17.43
N HIS A 68 2.92 6.41 -17.00
CA HIS A 68 2.23 6.71 -15.76
C HIS A 68 1.77 5.42 -15.08
N THR A 69 1.63 5.47 -13.76
CA THR A 69 0.98 4.42 -12.95
C THR A 69 -0.29 4.97 -12.31
N THR A 70 -1.20 4.09 -11.93
CA THR A 70 -2.44 4.47 -11.25
C THR A 70 -2.59 3.68 -9.96
N LEU A 71 -3.02 4.37 -8.91
CA LEU A 71 -3.20 3.81 -7.58
C LEU A 71 -4.44 4.44 -6.94
N THR A 72 -5.30 3.59 -6.37
CA THR A 72 -6.48 4.01 -5.62
C THR A 72 -6.39 3.47 -4.20
N PRO A 73 -6.30 4.34 -3.18
CA PRO A 73 -6.42 3.90 -1.79
C PRO A 73 -7.79 3.28 -1.55
N GLU A 74 -7.82 2.11 -0.91
CA GLU A 74 -9.04 1.33 -0.74
C GLU A 74 -9.24 0.95 0.75
N PHE A 75 -9.28 1.96 1.62
CA PHE A 75 -9.68 1.76 3.01
C PHE A 75 -11.20 1.81 3.13
N GLY A 76 -11.79 0.72 3.63
CA GLY A 76 -13.24 0.53 3.71
C GLY A 76 -13.81 0.64 5.14
N PRO A 77 -15.13 0.87 5.28
CA PRO A 77 -15.84 0.94 6.57
C PRO A 77 -16.03 -0.42 7.26
N ASP A 78 -15.48 -1.50 6.69
CA ASP A 78 -15.89 -2.89 6.88
C ASP A 78 -15.39 -3.51 8.21
N GLY A 79 -15.69 -2.86 9.35
CA GLY A 79 -15.34 -3.32 10.69
C GLY A 79 -13.89 -3.05 11.15
N TYR A 80 -13.04 -2.50 10.27
CA TYR A 80 -11.63 -2.17 10.56
C TYR A 80 -11.41 -0.76 11.09
N LEU A 81 -12.41 0.10 10.96
CA LEU A 81 -12.39 1.41 11.57
C LEU A 81 -12.76 1.22 13.04
N HIS A 82 -11.77 1.27 13.93
CA HIS A 82 -12.07 1.23 15.37
C HIS A 82 -13.00 2.40 15.69
N HIS A 83 -13.98 2.14 16.54
CA HIS A 83 -14.87 3.17 17.04
C HIS A 83 -14.52 3.41 18.51
N LEU A 84 -14.67 4.66 18.94
CA LEU A 84 -14.56 4.99 20.36
C LEU A 84 -15.64 4.23 21.14
N PRO A 85 -15.28 3.54 22.24
CA PRO A 85 -16.25 2.86 23.09
C PRO A 85 -17.34 3.82 23.57
N PHE A 86 -18.58 3.34 23.60
CA PHE A 86 -19.76 4.07 24.10
C PHE A 86 -20.23 5.29 23.27
N THR A 87 -19.48 5.73 22.25
CA THR A 87 -19.89 6.87 21.39
C THR A 87 -20.14 6.48 19.93
N ASN A 88 -19.63 5.33 19.49
CA ASN A 88 -19.70 4.88 18.10
C ASN A 88 -19.16 5.93 17.11
N VAL A 89 -18.21 6.76 17.56
CA VAL A 89 -17.50 7.71 16.71
C VAL A 89 -16.31 6.97 16.07
N PRO A 90 -16.14 7.03 14.75
CA PRO A 90 -15.00 6.41 14.09
C PRO A 90 -13.68 7.08 14.54
N VAL A 91 -12.66 6.27 14.85
CA VAL A 91 -11.34 6.74 15.30
C VAL A 91 -10.57 7.46 14.18
N ALA A 92 -10.94 7.25 12.91
CA ALA A 92 -10.40 7.97 11.77
C ALA A 92 -11.51 8.31 10.77
N ASP A 93 -11.39 9.47 10.11
CA ASP A 93 -12.21 9.80 8.95
C ASP A 93 -11.70 9.05 7.72
N LEU A 94 -12.52 8.17 7.13
CA LEU A 94 -12.14 7.32 5.99
C LEU A 94 -11.69 8.15 4.78
N TRP A 95 -12.29 9.32 4.57
CA TRP A 95 -11.87 10.21 3.49
C TRP A 95 -10.47 10.73 3.76
N SER A 96 -10.22 11.26 4.96
CA SER A 96 -8.91 11.76 5.37
C SER A 96 -7.83 10.68 5.33
N LEU A 97 -8.18 9.44 5.67
CA LEU A 97 -7.27 8.30 5.60
C LEU A 97 -6.90 7.97 4.15
N ASN A 98 -7.90 7.82 3.27
CA ASN A 98 -7.65 7.57 1.85
C ASN A 98 -6.91 8.75 1.20
N ALA A 99 -7.23 10.00 1.56
CA ALA A 99 -6.54 11.20 1.08
C ALA A 99 -5.07 11.25 1.56
N TRP A 100 -4.82 10.89 2.82
CA TRP A 100 -3.46 10.76 3.35
C TRP A 100 -2.69 9.69 2.59
N MET A 101 -3.28 8.51 2.38
CA MET A 101 -2.65 7.40 1.66
C MET A 101 -2.33 7.78 0.20
N ALA A 102 -3.26 8.45 -0.49
CA ALA A 102 -3.05 8.94 -1.85
C ALA A 102 -1.83 9.88 -1.91
N LYS A 103 -1.79 10.86 -1.00
CA LYS A 103 -0.69 11.83 -0.93
C LYS A 103 0.63 11.16 -0.57
N HIS A 104 0.62 10.24 0.39
CA HIS A 104 1.80 9.51 0.83
C HIS A 104 2.40 8.66 -0.30
N GLU A 105 1.57 7.89 -1.02
CA GLU A 105 2.06 7.07 -2.14
C GLU A 105 2.47 7.89 -3.35
N GLN A 106 1.87 9.07 -3.58
CA GLN A 106 2.34 9.99 -4.61
C GLN A 106 3.76 10.48 -4.31
N GLN A 107 4.05 10.85 -3.05
CA GLN A 107 5.39 11.24 -2.61
C GLN A 107 6.38 10.09 -2.72
N HIS A 108 5.99 8.91 -2.24
CA HIS A 108 6.79 7.70 -2.31
C HIS A 108 7.13 7.29 -3.76
N PHE A 109 6.18 7.42 -4.70
CA PHE A 109 6.45 7.19 -6.12
C PHE A 109 7.46 8.20 -6.71
N ALA A 110 7.37 9.48 -6.33
CA ALA A 110 8.34 10.50 -6.76
C ALA A 110 9.76 10.24 -6.22
N GLU A 111 9.87 9.81 -4.97
CA GLU A 111 11.14 9.37 -4.37
C GLU A 111 11.71 8.15 -5.08
N PHE A 112 10.87 7.14 -5.36
CA PHE A 112 11.24 5.96 -6.14
C PHE A 112 11.81 6.33 -7.51
N LEU A 113 11.15 7.21 -8.27
CA LEU A 113 11.64 7.68 -9.56
C LEU A 113 13.02 8.35 -9.42
N SER A 114 13.14 9.27 -8.47
CA SER A 114 14.38 10.02 -8.21
C SER A 114 15.57 9.12 -7.87
N LEU A 115 15.35 8.03 -7.13
CA LEU A 115 16.39 7.05 -6.81
C LEU A 115 16.79 6.22 -8.03
N THR A 116 15.81 5.73 -8.78
CA THR A 116 16.08 4.90 -9.98
C THR A 116 16.73 5.67 -11.13
N GLU A 117 16.52 6.98 -11.24
CA GLU A 117 17.22 7.82 -12.23
C GLU A 117 18.70 7.99 -11.89
N LYS A 118 19.04 8.10 -10.60
CA LYS A 118 20.43 8.16 -10.12
C LYS A 118 21.18 6.85 -10.35
N ASP A 119 20.50 5.71 -10.25
CA ASP A 119 21.12 4.39 -10.49
C ASP A 119 21.44 4.15 -11.98
N LEU A 120 20.85 4.94 -12.89
CA LEU A 120 21.04 4.85 -14.34
C LEU A 120 22.01 5.91 -14.90
N SER A 121 22.48 6.86 -14.07
CA SER A 121 23.42 7.93 -14.41
C SER A 121 24.84 7.61 -13.97
#